data_AF-A0A382BEA1-F1
#
_entry.id   AF-A0A382BEA1-F1
#
_cell.length_a   1.000
_cell.length_b   1.000
_cell.length_c   1.000
_cell.angle_alpha   90.00
_cell.angle_beta   90.00
_cell.angle_gamma   90.00
#
_symmetry.space_group_name_H-M   'P 1'
#
loop_
_entity.id
_entity.type
_entity.pdbx_description
1 polymer ?
#
loop_
_entity_poly.entity_id
_entity_poly.type
_entity_poly.pdbx_seq_one_letter_code
_entity_poly.pdbx_strand_id
1 'polypeptide(L)'
;MSLELIFNSAVLALIAFSRYTIYYTLLFSELSLEGLYSVFSGHILGIFIISVAAGETALALALVLALGKFKSTIELNDLSEMKN
;
A
#
# COMPACT_ATOMS: atom_id res chain seq x y z
N MET A 1 -4.80 11.49 1.78
CA MET A 1 -4.45 11.26 3.19
C MET A 1 -5.12 10.04 3.83
N SER A 2 -6.44 9.84 3.71
CA SER A 2 -7.08 8.63 4.29
C SER A 2 -6.64 7.32 3.61
N LEU A 3 -6.32 7.38 2.31
CA LEU A 3 -5.95 6.20 1.53
C LEU A 3 -4.53 5.70 1.91
N GLU A 4 -3.63 6.62 2.21
CA GLU A 4 -2.25 6.38 2.64
C GLU A 4 -2.23 5.70 4.02
N LEU A 5 -3.15 6.10 4.92
CA LEU A 5 -3.38 5.42 6.19
C LEU A 5 -3.86 3.97 6.01
N ILE A 6 -4.74 3.73 5.02
CA ILE A 6 -5.20 2.37 4.69
C ILE A 6 -4.04 1.53 4.15
N PHE A 7 -3.23 2.07 3.24
CA PHE A 7 -2.07 1.35 2.71
C PHE A 7 -1.04 1.04 3.80
N ASN A 8 -0.76 1.98 4.71
CA ASN A 8 0.14 1.71 5.83
C ASN A 8 -0.41 0.61 6.76
N SER A 9 -1.72 0.64 7.03
CA SER A 9 -2.39 -0.41 7.81
C SER A 9 -2.27 -1.78 7.14
N ALA A 10 -2.44 -1.86 5.81
CA ALA A 10 -2.29 -3.09 5.05
C ALA A 10 -0.85 -3.65 5.11
N VAL A 11 0.16 -2.78 5.00
CA VAL A 11 1.58 -3.15 5.14
C VAL A 11 1.85 -3.74 6.53
N LEU A 12 1.39 -3.08 7.59
CA LEU A 12 1.55 -3.56 8.96
C LEU A 12 0.86 -4.91 9.17
N ALA A 13 -0.35 -5.10 8.64
CA ALA A 13 -1.07 -6.36 8.74
C ALA A 13 -0.32 -7.53 8.09
N LEU A 14 0.25 -7.30 6.91
CA LEU A 14 1.02 -8.32 6.17
C LEU A 14 2.33 -8.69 6.88
N ILE A 15 3.05 -7.70 7.41
CA ILE A 15 4.26 -7.95 8.19
C ILE A 15 3.90 -8.68 9.49
N ALA A 16 2.81 -8.30 10.17
CA ALA A 16 2.35 -8.98 11.37
C ALA A 16 1.95 -10.44 11.09
N PHE A 17 1.33 -10.71 9.94
CA PHE A 17 0.93 -12.06 9.56
C PHE A 17 2.14 -12.98 9.27
N SER A 18 3.24 -12.43 8.74
CA SER A 18 4.50 -13.16 8.53
C SER A 18 5.05 -13.80 9.81
N ARG A 19 4.70 -13.27 11.00
CA ARG A 19 5.05 -13.89 12.29
C ARG A 19 4.51 -15.31 12.45
N TYR A 20 3.31 -15.59 11.93
CA TYR A 20 2.71 -16.92 12.08
C TYR A 20 3.43 -18.00 11.25
N THR A 21 4.11 -17.58 10.17
CA THR A 21 4.93 -18.47 9.35
C THR A 21 6.21 -18.90 10.08
N ILE A 22 6.83 -17.98 10.85
CA ILE A 22 8.03 -18.27 11.65
C ILE A 22 7.78 -19.40 12.66
N TYR A 23 6.60 -19.38 13.31
CA TYR A 23 6.24 -20.38 14.31
C TYR A 23 6.21 -21.80 13.72
N TYR A 24 5.69 -21.96 12.50
CA TYR A 24 5.67 -23.25 11.81
C TYR A 24 7.09 -23.71 11.42
N THR A 25 7.92 -22.82 10.87
CA THR A 25 9.28 -23.15 10.42
C THR A 25 10.19 -23.56 11.58
N LEU A 26 10.16 -22.85 12.72
CA LEU A 26 11.03 -23.16 13.87
C LEU A 26 10.63 -24.41 14.64
N LEU A 27 9.35 -24.82 14.60
CA LEU A 27 8.84 -25.95 15.39
C LEU A 27 9.02 -27.31 14.67
N PHE A 28 9.06 -27.31 13.33
CA PHE A 28 8.96 -28.55 12.54
C PHE A 28 10.02 -28.72 11.44
N SER A 29 10.84 -27.71 11.14
CA SER A 29 11.88 -27.82 10.10
C SER A 29 13.26 -27.41 10.62
N GLU A 30 14.28 -28.23 10.32
CA GLU A 30 15.67 -27.80 10.30
C GLU A 30 15.78 -26.49 9.48
N LEU A 31 16.59 -25.54 9.93
CA LEU A 31 16.72 -24.22 9.31
C LEU A 31 17.06 -24.33 7.82
N SER A 32 16.03 -24.29 6.98
CA SER A 32 16.13 -24.43 5.53
C SER A 32 16.01 -23.06 4.86
N LEU A 33 16.69 -22.93 3.73
CA LEU A 33 16.65 -21.72 2.89
C LEU A 33 15.21 -21.37 2.47
N GLU A 34 14.37 -22.38 2.26
CA GLU A 34 12.96 -22.24 1.89
C GLU A 34 12.09 -21.73 3.05
N GLY A 35 12.38 -22.20 4.27
CA GLY A 35 11.79 -21.66 5.49
C GLY A 35 12.06 -20.16 5.67
N LEU A 36 13.29 -19.72 5.41
CA LEU A 36 13.66 -18.30 5.47
C LEU A 36 12.88 -17.44 4.47
N TYR A 37 12.70 -17.90 3.23
CA TYR A 37 11.89 -17.17 2.24
C TYR A 37 10.43 -17.03 2.67
N SER A 38 9.86 -18.05 3.31
CA SER A 38 8.49 -17.99 3.82
C SER A 38 8.31 -16.93 4.91
N VAL A 39 9.32 -16.74 5.78
CA VAL A 39 9.33 -15.72 6.82
C VAL A 39 9.34 -14.31 6.22
N PHE A 40 10.10 -14.08 5.15
CA PHE A 40 10.20 -12.76 4.51
C PHE A 40 9.04 -12.45 3.56
N SER A 41 8.14 -13.40 3.27
CA SER A 41 7.03 -13.22 2.31
C SER A 41 6.19 -11.96 2.57
N GLY A 42 5.76 -11.73 3.81
CA GLY A 42 4.99 -10.53 4.20
C GLY A 42 5.80 -9.23 4.07
N HIS A 43 7.12 -9.28 4.27
CA HIS A 43 8.00 -8.11 4.12
C HIS A 43 8.18 -7.74 2.65
N ILE A 44 8.39 -8.74 1.79
CA ILE A 44 8.52 -8.55 0.33
C ILE A 44 7.24 -7.94 -0.22
N LEU A 45 6.07 -8.48 0.15
CA LEU A 45 4.79 -7.93 -0.26
C LEU A 45 4.54 -6.52 0.31
N GLY A 46 5.02 -6.24 1.52
CA GLY A 46 4.98 -4.90 2.11
C GLY A 46 5.73 -3.87 1.29
N ILE A 47 6.95 -4.17 0.83
CA ILE A 47 7.74 -3.27 -0.03
C ILE A 47 7.02 -3.02 -1.38
N PHE A 48 6.42 -4.06 -1.94
CA PHE A 48 5.61 -3.94 -3.15
C PHE A 48 4.44 -2.97 -2.95
N ILE A 49 3.68 -3.11 -1.86
CA ILE A 49 2.55 -2.21 -1.56
C ILE A 49 3.02 -0.77 -1.32
N ILE A 50 4.15 -0.57 -0.62
CA ILE A 50 4.73 0.78 -0.43
C ILE A 50 5.03 1.42 -1.78
N SER A 51 5.58 0.67 -2.74
CA SER A 51 5.89 1.17 -4.08
C SER A 51 4.62 1.55 -4.85
N VAL A 52 3.57 0.73 -4.77
CA VAL A 52 2.26 1.04 -5.37
C VAL A 52 1.64 2.28 -4.73
N ALA A 53 1.66 2.37 -3.40
CA ALA A 53 1.13 3.52 -2.67
C ALA A 53 1.85 4.82 -3.05
N ALA A 54 3.18 4.79 -3.20
CA ALA A 54 3.94 5.95 -3.67
C ALA A 54 3.52 6.40 -5.08
N GLY A 55 3.28 5.45 -5.98
CA GLY A 55 2.79 5.73 -7.34
C GLY A 55 1.37 6.32 -7.34
N GLU A 56 0.48 5.78 -6.53
CA GLU A 56 -0.89 6.29 -6.36
C GLU A 56 -0.88 7.73 -5.81
N THR A 57 -0.09 8.00 -4.78
CA THR A 57 -0.01 9.35 -4.19
C THR A 57 0.51 10.38 -5.20
N ALA A 58 1.49 10.01 -6.03
CA ALA A 58 1.97 10.86 -7.11
C ALA A 58 0.87 11.14 -8.17
N LEU A 59 0.11 10.12 -8.55
CA LEU A 59 -1.02 10.25 -9.47
C LEU A 59 -2.12 11.16 -8.90
N ALA A 60 -2.50 10.94 -7.64
CA ALA A 60 -3.52 11.74 -6.95
C ALA A 60 -3.12 13.22 -6.89
N LEU A 61 -1.86 13.51 -6.53
CA LEU A 61 -1.35 14.87 -6.52
C LEU A 61 -1.35 15.49 -7.92
N ALA A 62 -0.90 14.75 -8.94
CA ALA A 62 -0.92 15.22 -10.33
C ALA A 62 -2.34 15.57 -10.79
N LEU A 63 -3.33 14.76 -10.42
CA LEU A 63 -4.74 15.01 -10.72
C LEU A 63 -5.25 16.27 -10.03
N VAL A 64 -4.98 16.43 -8.73
CA VAL A 64 -5.40 17.63 -7.98
C VAL A 64 -4.78 18.90 -8.57
N LEU A 65 -3.50 18.86 -8.94
CA LEU A 65 -2.83 19.98 -9.60
C LEU A 65 -3.40 20.27 -10.99
N ALA A 66 -3.74 19.23 -11.76
CA ALA A 66 -4.39 19.39 -13.06
C ALA A 66 -5.78 20.04 -12.90
N LEU A 67 -6.59 19.59 -11.95
CA LEU A 67 -7.92 20.17 -11.68
C LEU A 67 -7.82 21.62 -11.20
N GLY A 68 -6.87 21.92 -10.31
CA GLY A 68 -6.61 23.28 -9.82
C GLY A 68 -6.13 24.27 -10.90
N LYS A 69 -5.64 23.78 -12.05
CA LYS A 69 -5.33 24.63 -13.22
C LYS A 69 -6.57 25.04 -14.01
N PHE A 70 -7.62 24.23 -14.02
CA PHE A 70 -8.83 24.48 -14.81
C PHE A 70 -9.99 25.07 -13.97
N LYS A 71 -9.99 24.87 -12.65
CA LYS A 71 -11.01 25.38 -11.72
C LYS A 71 -10.35 26.03 -10.51
N SER A 72 -10.97 27.10 -9.98
CA SER A 72 -10.53 27.79 -8.76
C SER A 72 -10.80 27.01 -7.47
N THR A 73 -11.57 25.92 -7.55
CA THR A 73 -12.03 25.11 -6.42
C THR A 73 -11.75 23.63 -6.69
N ILE A 74 -11.35 22.92 -5.64
CA ILE A 74 -11.07 21.48 -5.62
C ILE A 74 -12.22 20.68 -4.98
N GLU A 75 -13.37 21.32 -4.73
CA GLU A 75 -14.53 20.64 -4.17
C GLU A 75 -15.16 19.65 -5.16
N LEU A 76 -15.43 18.43 -4.68
CA LEU A 76 -15.98 17.34 -5.47
C LEU A 76 -17.40 17.63 -6.00
N ASN A 77 -18.19 18.44 -5.28
CA ASN A 77 -19.53 18.82 -5.70
C ASN A 77 -19.50 19.68 -6.97
N ASP A 78 -18.53 20.61 -7.02
CA ASP A 78 -18.31 21.54 -8.12
C ASP A 78 -17.70 20.87 -9.35
N LEU A 79 -17.08 19.69 -9.19
CA LEU A 79 -16.55 18.86 -10.27
C LEU A 79 -17.68 18.09 -11.00
N SER A 80 -18.83 17.87 -10.36
CA SER A 80 -19.96 17.13 -10.96
C SER A 80 -20.62 17.86 -12.13
N GLU A 81 -20.43 19.18 -12.21
CA GLU A 81 -20.90 20.04 -13.30
C GLU A 81 -20.03 19.96 -14.57
N MET A 82 -18.90 19.24 -14.55
CA MET A 82 -18.04 18.99 -15.73
C MET A 82 -18.64 17.98 -16.72
N LYS A 83 -19.96 17.95 -16.86
CA LYS A 83 -20.67 17.13 -17.83
C LYS A 83 -21.08 18.00 -19.01
N ASN A 84 -20.15 18.21 -19.93
CA ASN A 84 -20.38 18.65 -21.32
C ASN A 84 -19.27 18.11 -22.21
#